data_AF-A0A6G8AUQ1-F1
#
_entry.id   AF-A0A6G8AUQ1-F1
#
_cell.length_a   1.000
_cell.length_b   1.000
_cell.length_c   1.000
_cell.angle_alpha   90.00
_cell.angle_beta   90.00
_cell.angle_gamma   90.00
#
_symmetry.space_group_name_H-M   'P 1'
#
loop_
_entity.id
_entity.type
_entity.pdbx_description
1 polymer ?
#
loop_
_entity_poly.entity_id
_entity_poly.type
_entity_poly.pdbx_seq_one_letter_code
_entity_poly.pdbx_strand_id
1 'polypeptide(L)'
;MMKNLNSWLIGVFFLLSFIYALTFNSQMSWRVVIFLGVMIFISFLSTRSSLNHLRIDKISPVLAEVGERRHVDFKLRNHQKNRFIYPILTIKCAELDYEERFFLFNSREKRVRFLWEIKERTALESLNFELVSSDLFGLVHKSKRLEVATEIYVLPQTIEKSYLINTKLKLVETNLFGERSFELENIREYQKGDAPREIDWKLSSKKQTLMLREYQKVQVPKTVYIFYGIKSFYFEKSLQYFYTLFKEDRLSDSNFYLLGEQVDQTKVTSPNDFAKIKKAADPGAFLIPEEKNIIIITPERTAKLNKALQVFSEKQQVCVIDFQEMEKELMGE
;
A
#
# COMPACT_ATOMS: atom_id res chain seq x y z
N MET A 1 4.82 -10.17 -30.34
CA MET A 1 4.56 -10.54 -31.75
C MET A 1 3.31 -9.78 -32.18
N MET A 2 3.46 -8.89 -33.19
CA MET A 2 2.56 -7.83 -33.75
C MET A 2 3.30 -6.49 -33.68
N LYS A 3 3.50 -5.69 -34.75
CA LYS A 3 2.88 -5.61 -36.08
C LYS A 3 3.94 -5.24 -37.13
N ASN A 4 4.18 -6.15 -38.07
CA ASN A 4 5.07 -6.00 -39.24
C ASN A 4 4.49 -5.09 -40.35
N LEU A 5 3.38 -4.39 -40.11
CA LEU A 5 2.66 -3.65 -41.16
C LEU A 5 3.48 -2.46 -41.66
N ASN A 6 4.10 -1.71 -40.74
CA ASN A 6 4.98 -0.60 -41.12
C ASN A 6 6.24 -1.12 -41.80
N SER A 7 6.84 -2.20 -41.28
CA SER A 7 8.05 -2.79 -41.86
C SER A 7 7.83 -3.35 -43.26
N TRP A 8 6.64 -3.92 -43.54
CA TRP A 8 6.27 -4.39 -44.89
C TRP A 8 6.04 -3.23 -45.85
N LEU A 9 5.32 -2.18 -45.43
CA LEU A 9 5.12 -0.97 -46.23
C LEU A 9 6.44 -0.30 -46.60
N ILE A 10 7.41 -0.26 -45.69
CA ILE A 10 8.77 0.26 -45.96
C ILE A 10 9.47 -0.60 -47.00
N GLY A 11 9.33 -1.92 -46.92
CA GLY A 11 9.88 -2.85 -47.92
C GLY A 11 9.27 -2.63 -49.32
N VAL A 12 7.95 -2.45 -49.40
CA VAL A 12 7.25 -2.14 -50.66
C VAL A 12 7.68 -0.77 -51.19
N PHE A 13 7.78 0.25 -50.34
CA PHE A 13 8.24 1.58 -50.73
C PHE A 13 9.68 1.56 -51.25
N PHE A 14 10.56 0.81 -50.61
CA PHE A 14 11.93 0.60 -51.07
C PHE A 14 11.95 -0.10 -52.45
N LEU A 15 11.13 -1.13 -52.65
CA LEU A 15 11.03 -1.85 -53.92
C LEU A 15 10.48 -0.96 -55.04
N LEU A 16 9.45 -0.16 -54.78
CA LEU A 16 8.93 0.82 -55.75
C LEU A 16 9.97 1.89 -56.10
N SER A 17 10.70 2.39 -55.11
CA SER A 17 11.80 3.35 -55.31
C SER A 17 12.93 2.74 -56.15
N PHE A 18 13.22 1.46 -55.94
CA PHE A 18 14.20 0.71 -56.71
C PHE A 18 13.77 0.51 -58.17
N ILE A 19 12.52 0.11 -58.42
CA ILE A 19 11.95 0.00 -59.77
C ILE A 19 11.98 1.36 -60.48
N TYR A 20 11.58 2.43 -59.78
CA TYR A 20 11.66 3.79 -60.32
C TYR A 20 13.09 4.18 -60.72
N ALA A 21 14.07 3.84 -59.88
CA ALA A 21 15.48 4.09 -60.20
C ALA A 21 15.96 3.29 -61.43
N LEU A 22 15.49 2.06 -61.62
CA LEU A 22 15.80 1.26 -62.81
C LEU A 22 15.16 1.83 -64.08
N THR A 23 13.90 2.26 -64.03
CA THR A 23 13.18 2.76 -65.21
C THR A 23 13.73 4.09 -65.71
N PHE A 24 13.99 5.04 -64.81
CA PHE A 24 14.41 6.40 -65.18
C PHE A 24 15.93 6.61 -65.16
N ASN A 25 16.67 5.69 -64.54
CA ASN A 25 18.14 5.69 -64.42
C ASN A 25 18.77 7.05 -64.10
N SER A 26 18.08 7.86 -63.29
CA SER A 26 18.58 9.18 -62.90
C SER A 26 19.53 9.06 -61.71
N GLN A 27 20.55 9.93 -61.66
CA GLN A 27 21.47 9.98 -60.52
C GLN A 27 20.74 10.25 -59.20
N MET A 28 19.67 11.05 -59.23
CA MET A 28 18.87 11.36 -58.04
C MET A 28 18.11 10.13 -57.53
N SER A 29 17.53 9.32 -58.43
CA SER A 29 16.81 8.11 -58.05
C SER A 29 17.71 7.12 -57.31
N TRP A 30 18.94 6.92 -57.81
CA TRP A 30 19.92 6.04 -57.16
C TRP A 30 20.38 6.54 -55.79
N ARG A 31 20.55 7.86 -55.60
CA ARG A 31 20.88 8.44 -54.29
C ARG A 31 19.79 8.16 -53.25
N VAL A 32 18.52 8.27 -53.63
CA VAL A 32 17.38 7.96 -52.74
C VAL A 32 17.38 6.49 -52.35
N VAL A 33 17.57 5.58 -53.31
CA VAL A 33 17.65 4.14 -53.05
C VAL A 33 18.80 3.81 -52.09
N ILE A 34 20.00 4.37 -52.32
CA ILE A 34 21.15 4.16 -51.43
C ILE A 34 20.85 4.69 -50.03
N PHE A 35 20.28 5.88 -49.91
CA PHE A 35 19.91 6.47 -48.63
C PHE A 35 18.93 5.58 -47.85
N LEU A 36 17.85 5.14 -48.51
CA LEU A 36 16.87 4.22 -47.90
C LEU A 36 17.51 2.88 -47.54
N GLY A 37 18.41 2.36 -48.39
CA GLY A 37 19.15 1.13 -48.14
C GLY A 37 20.03 1.24 -46.89
N VAL A 38 20.74 2.36 -46.72
CA VAL A 38 21.54 2.64 -45.52
C VAL A 38 20.64 2.76 -44.28
N MET A 39 19.50 3.44 -44.37
CA MET A 39 18.55 3.53 -43.25
C MET A 39 18.06 2.14 -42.81
N ILE A 40 17.59 1.32 -43.75
CA ILE A 40 17.12 -0.03 -43.47
C ILE A 40 18.26 -0.89 -42.91
N PHE A 41 19.47 -0.75 -43.44
CA PHE A 41 20.65 -1.47 -42.96
C PHE A 41 20.99 -1.10 -41.50
N ILE A 42 20.95 0.18 -41.14
CA ILE A 42 21.16 0.65 -39.76
C ILE A 42 20.05 0.12 -38.84
N SER A 43 18.78 0.16 -39.27
CA SER A 43 17.66 -0.39 -38.50
C SER A 43 17.75 -1.91 -38.32
N PHE A 44 18.24 -2.64 -39.33
CA PHE A 44 18.54 -4.06 -39.21
C PHE A 44 19.68 -4.32 -38.23
N LEU A 45 20.73 -3.49 -38.24
CA LEU A 45 21.84 -3.61 -37.30
C LEU A 45 21.39 -3.40 -35.84
N SER A 46 20.46 -2.46 -35.60
CA SER A 46 19.78 -2.25 -34.31
C SER A 46 19.07 -3.53 -33.82
N THR A 47 18.56 -4.34 -34.75
CA THR A 47 17.88 -5.61 -34.46
C THR A 47 18.84 -6.69 -33.97
N ARG A 48 20.16 -6.50 -33.98
CA ARG A 48 21.07 -7.48 -33.36
C ARG A 48 21.08 -7.41 -31.83
N SER A 49 20.75 -6.26 -31.25
CA SER A 49 20.64 -6.10 -29.80
C SER A 49 19.43 -6.87 -29.26
N SER A 50 19.67 -7.80 -28.34
CA SER A 50 18.63 -8.69 -27.79
C SER A 50 18.21 -8.27 -26.38
N LEU A 51 16.92 -7.97 -26.21
CA LEU A 51 16.33 -7.63 -24.91
C LEU A 51 16.38 -8.78 -23.90
N ASN A 52 16.66 -10.02 -24.34
CA ASN A 52 16.66 -11.19 -23.46
C ASN A 52 17.74 -11.10 -22.36
N HIS A 53 18.84 -10.39 -22.62
CA HIS A 53 19.95 -10.23 -21.68
C HIS A 53 19.77 -9.06 -20.70
N LEU A 54 18.75 -8.23 -20.90
CA LEU A 54 18.36 -7.19 -19.96
C LEU A 54 17.50 -7.78 -18.85
N ARG A 55 17.87 -7.48 -17.61
CA ARG A 55 17.14 -7.83 -16.39
C ARG A 55 17.05 -6.60 -15.50
N ILE A 56 15.95 -6.51 -14.77
CA ILE A 56 15.79 -5.56 -13.67
C ILE A 56 15.98 -6.36 -12.39
N ASP A 57 16.86 -5.90 -11.51
CA ASP A 57 17.07 -6.52 -10.20
C ASP A 57 15.86 -6.26 -9.27
N LYS A 58 15.80 -7.00 -8.15
CA LYS A 58 14.77 -6.79 -7.10
C LYS A 58 14.73 -5.32 -6.68
N ILE A 59 13.51 -4.79 -6.60
CA ILE A 59 13.24 -3.41 -6.17
C ILE A 59 13.22 -3.37 -4.65
N SER A 60 13.81 -2.31 -4.09
CA SER A 60 13.82 -2.07 -2.65
C SER A 60 12.40 -2.07 -2.08
N PRO A 61 12.14 -2.65 -0.90
CA PRO A 61 10.84 -2.59 -0.27
C PRO A 61 10.47 -1.12 0.02
N VAL A 62 9.23 -0.74 -0.27
CA VAL A 62 8.73 0.62 -0.03
C VAL A 62 7.48 0.53 0.84
N LEU A 63 7.53 1.17 2.00
CA LEU A 63 6.37 1.40 2.86
C LEU A 63 6.09 2.90 2.87
N ALA A 64 4.93 3.30 2.38
CA ALA A 64 4.58 4.71 2.18
C ALA A 64 3.08 4.94 2.42
N GLU A 65 2.69 6.20 2.60
CA GLU A 65 1.27 6.57 2.73
C GLU A 65 0.74 7.19 1.43
N VAL A 66 -0.56 7.08 1.18
CA VAL A 66 -1.22 7.74 0.04
C VAL A 66 -0.95 9.25 0.08
N GLY A 67 -0.62 9.85 -1.06
CA GLY A 67 -0.29 11.27 -1.19
C GLY A 67 1.19 11.59 -0.96
N GLU A 68 2.00 10.65 -0.47
CA GLU A 68 3.44 10.85 -0.36
C GLU A 68 4.16 10.75 -1.71
N ARG A 69 5.30 11.42 -1.82
CA ARG A 69 6.24 11.24 -2.92
C ARG A 69 7.45 10.46 -2.44
N ARG A 70 7.71 9.30 -3.05
CA ARG A 70 8.80 8.41 -2.64
C ARG A 70 9.75 8.14 -3.79
N HIS A 71 11.04 8.08 -3.47
CA HIS A 71 12.03 7.66 -4.44
C HIS A 71 11.99 6.14 -4.57
N VAL A 72 11.73 5.68 -5.79
CA VAL A 72 11.88 4.27 -6.16
C VAL A 72 13.14 4.13 -6.97
N ASP A 73 13.97 3.16 -6.61
CA ASP A 73 15.20 2.85 -7.31
C ASP A 73 15.28 1.38 -7.71
N PHE A 74 15.76 1.17 -8.94
CA PHE A 74 16.00 -0.17 -9.47
C PHE A 74 17.26 -0.18 -10.33
N LYS A 75 17.83 -1.37 -10.49
CA LYS A 75 19.03 -1.57 -11.29
C LYS A 75 18.66 -2.32 -12.57
N LEU A 76 18.96 -1.69 -13.70
CA LEU A 76 18.95 -2.35 -15.00
C LEU A 76 20.33 -2.97 -15.24
N ARG A 77 20.37 -4.30 -15.38
CA ARG A 77 21.58 -5.06 -15.70
C ARG A 77 21.50 -5.66 -17.08
N ASN A 78 22.60 -5.53 -17.81
CA ASN A 78 22.82 -6.14 -19.11
C ASN A 78 23.88 -7.25 -19.00
N HIS A 79 23.42 -8.51 -19.05
CA HIS A 79 24.30 -9.69 -18.94
C HIS A 79 24.94 -10.11 -20.27
N GLN A 80 24.77 -9.32 -21.33
CA GLN A 80 25.32 -9.65 -22.62
C GLN A 80 26.85 -9.49 -22.62
N LYS A 81 27.57 -10.51 -23.13
CA LYS A 81 29.04 -10.50 -23.20
C LYS A 81 29.58 -9.40 -24.12
N ASN A 82 28.92 -9.20 -25.27
CA ASN A 82 29.28 -8.15 -26.24
C ASN A 82 28.52 -6.85 -25.95
N ARG A 83 29.20 -5.71 -26.07
CA ARG A 83 28.62 -4.36 -25.94
C ARG A 83 27.83 -4.00 -27.20
N PHE A 84 26.62 -4.54 -27.36
CA PHE A 84 25.69 -4.01 -28.36
C PHE A 84 24.95 -2.80 -27.80
N ILE A 85 24.77 -1.80 -28.66
CA ILE A 85 24.10 -0.55 -28.35
C ILE A 85 22.60 -0.73 -28.63
N TYR A 86 21.76 -0.24 -27.74
CA TYR A 86 20.34 -0.09 -27.97
C TYR A 86 20.11 1.37 -28.40
N PRO A 87 19.77 1.67 -29.67
CA PRO A 87 19.67 3.04 -30.13
C PRO A 87 18.64 3.86 -29.36
N ILE A 88 17.49 3.25 -29.12
CA ILE A 88 16.49 3.75 -28.18
C ILE A 88 16.07 2.56 -27.31
N LEU A 89 16.10 2.74 -25.99
CA LEU A 89 15.59 1.81 -25.00
C LEU A 89 14.60 2.56 -24.11
N THR A 90 13.34 2.15 -24.14
CA THR A 90 12.27 2.66 -23.29
C THR A 90 11.96 1.63 -22.23
N ILE A 91 11.88 2.06 -20.97
CA ILE A 91 11.43 1.24 -19.85
C ILE A 91 10.07 1.77 -19.44
N LYS A 92 9.07 0.89 -19.35
CA LYS A 92 7.72 1.22 -18.91
C LYS A 92 7.32 0.35 -17.73
N CYS A 93 6.62 0.94 -16.76
CA CYS A 93 5.96 0.23 -15.66
C CYS A 93 4.63 0.94 -15.41
N ALA A 94 3.53 0.27 -15.73
CA ALA A 94 2.20 0.89 -15.67
C ALA A 94 1.76 1.11 -14.22
N GLU A 95 2.08 0.16 -13.35
CA GLU A 95 1.76 0.16 -11.93
C GLU A 95 2.41 1.33 -11.16
N LEU A 96 3.56 1.82 -11.65
CA LEU A 96 4.28 2.96 -11.07
C LEU A 96 4.13 4.25 -11.89
N ASP A 97 3.28 4.27 -12.92
CA ASP A 97 3.12 5.40 -13.86
C ASP A 97 4.48 5.90 -14.41
N TYR A 98 5.37 4.96 -14.73
CA TYR A 98 6.77 5.24 -15.07
C TYR A 98 7.07 4.91 -16.54
N GLU A 99 7.58 5.90 -17.28
CA GLU A 99 8.15 5.73 -18.61
C GLU A 99 9.43 6.57 -18.74
N GLU A 100 10.56 5.93 -19.05
CA GLU A 100 11.81 6.63 -19.33
C GLU A 100 12.47 6.09 -20.60
N ARG A 101 13.04 7.00 -21.40
CA ARG A 101 13.70 6.70 -22.66
C ARG A 101 15.19 7.01 -22.57
N PHE A 102 15.99 6.00 -22.88
CA PHE A 102 17.44 6.09 -22.99
C PHE A 102 17.85 6.04 -24.45
N PHE A 103 18.62 7.04 -24.87
CA PHE A 103 19.25 7.08 -26.19
C PHE A 103 20.64 6.43 -26.14
N LEU A 104 20.96 5.63 -27.16
CA LEU A 104 22.25 4.97 -27.34
C LEU A 104 22.73 4.21 -26.09
N PHE A 105 21.83 3.43 -25.48
CA PHE A 105 22.12 2.72 -24.25
C PHE A 105 23.15 1.59 -24.46
N ASN A 106 24.24 1.63 -23.68
CA ASN A 106 25.37 0.68 -23.75
C ASN A 106 25.88 0.27 -22.34
N SER A 107 25.18 0.64 -21.27
CA SER A 107 25.66 0.37 -19.92
C SER A 107 25.46 -1.10 -19.54
N ARG A 108 26.45 -1.68 -18.84
CA ARG A 108 26.32 -3.01 -18.22
C ARG A 108 25.41 -2.99 -17.00
N GLU A 109 25.50 -1.93 -16.21
CA GLU A 109 24.62 -1.66 -15.08
C GLU A 109 24.23 -0.19 -15.13
N LYS A 110 22.95 0.10 -14.96
CA LYS A 110 22.40 1.45 -14.84
C LYS A 110 21.46 1.47 -13.65
N ARG A 111 21.73 2.35 -12.69
CA ARG A 111 20.78 2.66 -11.62
C ARG A 111 19.81 3.70 -12.12
N VAL A 112 18.53 3.39 -11.99
CA VAL A 112 17.42 4.27 -12.30
C VAL A 112 16.78 4.67 -11.00
N ARG A 113 16.61 5.97 -10.78
CA ARG A 113 15.95 6.53 -9.61
C ARG A 113 14.99 7.60 -10.09
N PHE A 114 13.73 7.46 -9.73
CA PHE A 114 12.71 8.45 -10.04
C PHE A 114 11.89 8.77 -8.79
N LEU A 115 11.13 9.85 -8.85
CA LEU A 115 10.19 10.23 -7.80
C LEU A 115 8.81 9.71 -8.21
N TRP A 116 8.27 8.78 -7.43
CA TRP A 116 6.94 8.24 -7.65
C TRP A 116 5.92 9.00 -6.80
N GLU A 117 4.86 9.48 -7.46
CA GLU A 117 3.73 10.14 -6.80
C GLU A 117 2.63 9.12 -6.53
N ILE A 118 2.39 8.86 -5.25
CA ILE A 118 1.50 7.80 -4.81
C ILE A 118 0.08 8.34 -4.77
N LYS A 119 -0.74 7.92 -5.74
CA LYS A 119 -2.12 8.40 -5.92
C LYS A 119 -3.13 7.56 -5.15
N GLU A 120 -2.91 6.25 -5.07
CA GLU A 120 -3.88 5.30 -4.54
C GLU A 120 -3.21 4.23 -3.66
N ARG A 121 -4.01 3.69 -2.73
CA ARG A 121 -3.61 2.60 -1.84
C ARG A 121 -3.44 1.30 -2.63
N THR A 122 -2.33 0.60 -2.42
CA THR A 122 -2.01 -0.62 -3.15
C THR A 122 -1.03 -1.50 -2.39
N ALA A 123 -1.08 -2.79 -2.65
CA ALA A 123 -0.09 -3.78 -2.23
C ALA A 123 0.43 -4.49 -3.48
N LEU A 124 1.70 -4.24 -3.83
CA LEU A 124 2.35 -4.79 -5.00
C LEU A 124 3.48 -5.71 -4.56
N GLU A 125 3.31 -7.01 -4.83
CA GLU A 125 4.31 -8.06 -4.57
C GLU A 125 5.14 -8.37 -5.84
N SER A 126 4.64 -7.98 -7.01
CA SER A 126 5.38 -7.99 -8.27
C SER A 126 5.02 -6.81 -9.16
N LEU A 127 5.94 -6.43 -10.04
CA LEU A 127 5.80 -5.34 -11.00
C LEU A 127 6.11 -5.82 -12.41
N ASN A 128 5.28 -5.41 -13.37
CA ASN A 128 5.45 -5.76 -14.77
C ASN A 128 6.15 -4.62 -15.53
N PHE A 129 7.43 -4.82 -15.79
CA PHE A 129 8.18 -3.92 -16.65
C PHE A 129 8.05 -4.34 -18.11
N GLU A 130 7.80 -3.37 -18.99
CA GLU A 130 7.94 -3.53 -20.43
C GLU A 130 9.19 -2.79 -20.91
N LEU A 131 10.16 -3.56 -21.40
CA LEU A 131 11.33 -3.03 -22.09
C LEU A 131 11.02 -2.96 -23.58
N VAL A 132 11.03 -1.76 -24.15
CA VAL A 132 10.84 -1.52 -25.58
C VAL A 132 12.13 -0.98 -26.16
N SER A 133 12.67 -1.63 -27.18
CA SER A 133 13.79 -1.07 -27.96
C SER A 133 13.37 -0.81 -29.39
N SER A 134 13.78 0.35 -29.90
CA SER A 134 13.58 0.73 -31.29
C SER A 134 14.89 1.22 -31.92
N ASP A 135 14.94 1.21 -33.24
CA ASP A 135 15.96 1.93 -34.00
C ASP A 135 15.72 3.45 -33.94
N LEU A 136 16.69 4.23 -34.44
CA LEU A 136 16.63 5.70 -34.44
C LEU A 136 15.50 6.24 -35.32
N PHE A 137 15.04 5.47 -36.30
CA PHE A 137 14.01 5.87 -37.26
C PHE A 137 12.63 5.28 -36.94
N GLY A 138 12.50 4.45 -35.89
CA GLY A 138 11.24 3.81 -35.51
C GLY A 138 10.70 2.81 -36.54
N LEU A 139 11.56 2.27 -37.42
CA LEU A 139 11.17 1.28 -38.42
C LEU A 139 11.01 -0.12 -37.80
N VAL A 140 11.77 -0.40 -36.73
CA VAL A 140 11.78 -1.69 -36.05
C VAL A 140 11.61 -1.49 -34.56
N HIS A 141 10.69 -2.25 -33.97
CA HIS A 141 10.41 -2.25 -32.54
C HIS A 141 10.51 -3.67 -32.00
N LYS A 142 11.02 -3.78 -30.78
CA LYS A 142 11.02 -5.01 -29.99
C LYS A 142 10.54 -4.69 -28.60
N SER A 143 9.71 -5.57 -28.04
CA SER A 143 9.31 -5.47 -26.65
C SER A 143 9.57 -6.78 -25.91
N LYS A 144 9.87 -6.66 -24.63
CA LYS A 144 10.00 -7.75 -23.68
C LYS A 144 9.33 -7.34 -22.38
N ARG A 145 8.47 -8.22 -21.86
CA ARG A 145 7.88 -8.05 -20.54
C ARG A 145 8.71 -8.81 -19.50
N LEU A 146 8.85 -8.22 -18.33
CA LEU A 146 9.60 -8.73 -17.20
C LEU A 146 8.74 -8.57 -15.96
N GLU A 147 8.51 -9.66 -15.25
CA GLU A 147 7.94 -9.61 -13.92
C GLU A 147 9.08 -9.54 -12.90
N VAL A 148 9.02 -8.56 -12.00
CA VAL A 148 10.04 -8.30 -10.99
C VAL A 148 9.38 -8.35 -9.62
N ALA A 149 9.84 -9.26 -8.76
CA ALA A 149 9.37 -9.34 -7.37
C ALA A 149 9.73 -8.06 -6.62
N THR A 150 8.78 -7.55 -5.83
CA THR A 150 8.93 -6.35 -5.01
C THR A 150 8.07 -6.46 -3.75
N GLU A 151 8.22 -5.52 -2.83
CA GLU A 151 7.46 -5.45 -1.59
C GLU A 151 7.07 -3.98 -1.39
N ILE A 152 6.10 -3.51 -2.18
CA ILE A 152 5.60 -2.15 -2.11
C ILE A 152 4.22 -2.17 -1.45
N TYR A 153 4.14 -1.53 -0.28
CA TYR A 153 2.92 -1.38 0.49
C TYR A 153 2.62 0.10 0.65
N VAL A 154 1.54 0.54 0.02
CA VAL A 154 0.99 1.88 0.19
C VAL A 154 -0.15 1.80 1.20
N LEU A 155 0.04 2.44 2.34
CA LEU A 155 -0.89 2.52 3.46
C LEU A 155 -1.86 3.70 3.30
N PRO A 156 -3.03 3.66 3.98
CA PRO A 156 -3.90 4.84 4.07
C PRO A 156 -3.13 6.06 4.61
N GLN A 157 -3.53 7.25 4.19
CA GLN A 157 -2.91 8.49 4.68
C GLN A 157 -3.29 8.75 6.13
N THR A 158 -2.35 9.10 7.01
CA THR A 158 -2.72 9.49 8.38
C THR A 158 -3.47 10.83 8.39
N ILE A 159 -4.52 10.95 9.21
CA ILE A 159 -5.27 12.21 9.33
C ILE A 159 -4.47 13.23 10.15
N GLU A 160 -4.44 14.48 9.69
CA GLU A 160 -3.84 15.59 10.44
C GLU A 160 -4.55 15.75 11.79
N LYS A 161 -3.78 15.99 12.86
CA LYS A 161 -4.27 16.06 14.25
C LYS A 161 -4.86 14.73 14.77
N SER A 162 -4.28 13.61 14.34
CA SER A 162 -4.53 12.24 14.85
C SER A 162 -4.67 12.13 16.39
N TYR A 163 -3.91 12.93 17.14
CA TYR A 163 -3.98 12.99 18.60
C TYR A 163 -5.37 13.41 19.14
N LEU A 164 -6.09 14.29 18.43
CA LEU A 164 -7.45 14.72 18.81
C LEU A 164 -8.44 13.58 18.64
N ILE A 165 -8.31 12.83 17.55
CA ILE A 165 -9.14 11.65 17.27
C ILE A 165 -8.95 10.62 18.37
N ASN A 166 -7.70 10.30 18.72
CA ASN A 166 -7.40 9.37 19.82
C ASN A 166 -7.96 9.86 21.17
N THR A 167 -7.82 11.15 21.47
CA THR A 167 -8.33 11.74 22.72
C THR A 167 -9.86 11.66 22.80
N LYS A 168 -10.56 12.03 21.73
CA LYS A 168 -12.02 11.95 21.67
C LYS A 168 -12.51 10.51 21.73
N LEU A 169 -11.84 9.59 21.04
CA LEU A 169 -12.18 8.18 21.07
C LEU A 169 -12.02 7.60 22.48
N LYS A 170 -10.96 7.97 23.21
CA LYS A 170 -10.78 7.59 24.63
C LYS A 170 -11.88 8.15 25.53
N LEU A 171 -12.37 9.36 25.25
CA LEU A 171 -13.54 9.90 25.95
C LEU A 171 -14.80 9.10 25.63
N VAL A 172 -15.01 8.72 24.37
CA VAL A 172 -16.11 7.84 23.94
C VAL A 172 -16.00 6.48 24.63
N GLU A 173 -14.83 5.85 24.66
CA GLU A 173 -14.58 4.61 25.41
C GLU A 173 -14.92 4.76 26.89
N THR A 174 -14.47 5.86 27.52
CA THR A 174 -14.71 6.13 28.94
C THR A 174 -16.20 6.34 29.23
N ASN A 175 -16.92 7.01 28.33
CA ASN A 175 -18.36 7.21 28.46
C ASN A 175 -19.16 5.93 28.22
N LEU A 176 -18.74 5.09 27.27
CA LEU A 176 -19.44 3.87 26.89
C LEU A 176 -19.18 2.72 27.87
N PHE A 177 -17.94 2.58 28.30
CA PHE A 177 -17.46 1.42 29.06
C PHE A 177 -17.08 1.76 30.52
N GLY A 178 -17.16 3.03 30.90
CA GLY A 178 -16.79 3.53 32.22
C GLY A 178 -15.32 3.94 32.35
N GLU A 179 -15.01 4.70 33.40
CA GLU A 179 -13.62 4.98 33.78
C GLU A 179 -12.91 3.70 34.18
N ARG A 180 -11.59 3.66 33.95
CA ARG A 180 -10.70 2.60 34.44
C ARG A 180 -10.67 2.66 35.97
N SER A 181 -11.66 2.06 36.62
CA SER A 181 -11.78 2.09 38.07
C SER A 181 -10.80 1.12 38.69
N PHE A 182 -9.85 1.65 39.45
CA PHE A 182 -9.21 0.86 40.51
C PHE A 182 -10.26 0.72 41.62
N GLU A 183 -11.05 -0.35 41.59
CA GLU A 183 -11.95 -0.64 42.70
C GLU A 183 -11.11 -0.95 43.95
N LEU A 184 -11.43 -0.27 45.05
CA LEU A 184 -10.79 -0.45 46.35
C LEU A 184 -11.27 -1.79 46.91
N GLU A 185 -10.42 -2.81 46.85
CA GLU A 185 -10.80 -4.19 47.16
C GLU A 185 -10.93 -4.40 48.67
N ASN A 186 -9.96 -3.88 49.42
CA ASN A 186 -9.86 -4.12 50.84
C ASN A 186 -9.08 -3.02 51.56
N ILE A 187 -9.33 -2.91 52.86
CA ILE A 187 -8.56 -2.09 53.78
C ILE A 187 -8.00 -3.03 54.84
N ARG A 188 -6.68 -3.16 54.88
CA ARG A 188 -5.98 -3.99 55.88
C ARG A 188 -5.03 -3.17 56.73
N GLU A 189 -4.58 -3.75 57.82
CA GLU A 189 -3.51 -3.17 58.63
C GLU A 189 -2.17 -3.23 57.88
N TYR A 190 -1.39 -2.16 58.04
CA TYR A 190 -0.06 -2.01 57.48
C TYR A 190 0.89 -3.08 58.05
N GLN A 191 1.65 -3.73 57.17
CA GLN A 191 2.69 -4.68 57.52
C GLN A 191 4.06 -4.14 57.11
N LYS A 192 5.09 -4.61 57.82
CA LYS A 192 6.47 -4.16 57.59
C LYS A 192 6.94 -4.62 56.20
N GLY A 193 7.08 -3.66 55.28
CA GLY A 193 7.43 -3.90 53.88
C GLY A 193 6.46 -3.25 52.89
N ASP A 194 5.27 -2.85 53.35
CA ASP A 194 4.29 -2.17 52.53
C ASP A 194 4.71 -0.72 52.18
N ALA A 195 4.23 -0.21 51.05
CA ALA A 195 4.59 1.13 50.59
C ALA A 195 3.88 2.22 51.41
N PRO A 196 4.61 3.19 52.01
CA PRO A 196 3.99 4.26 52.82
C PRO A 196 3.00 5.15 52.05
N ARG A 197 3.10 5.19 50.71
CA ARG A 197 2.21 5.97 49.84
C ARG A 197 0.79 5.42 49.78
N GLU A 198 0.58 4.16 50.16
CA GLU A 198 -0.70 3.47 50.08
C GLU A 198 -1.50 3.52 51.41
N ILE A 199 -0.95 4.21 52.42
CA ILE A 199 -1.58 4.40 53.72
C ILE A 199 -2.77 5.37 53.61
N ASP A 200 -3.93 4.94 54.09
CA ASP A 200 -5.08 5.82 54.30
C ASP A 200 -4.94 6.57 55.62
N TRP A 201 -4.37 7.77 55.57
CA TRP A 201 -4.19 8.60 56.76
C TRP A 201 -5.51 8.95 57.46
N LYS A 202 -6.61 9.09 56.70
CA LYS A 202 -7.93 9.46 57.24
C LYS A 202 -8.53 8.30 58.02
N LEU A 203 -8.44 7.08 57.50
CA LEU A 203 -8.92 5.89 58.19
C LEU A 203 -8.01 5.49 59.36
N SER A 204 -6.69 5.64 59.17
CA SER A 204 -5.68 5.34 60.19
C SER A 204 -5.85 6.22 61.43
N SER A 205 -6.15 7.51 61.24
CA SER A 205 -6.44 8.43 62.34
C SER A 205 -7.67 8.02 63.16
N LYS A 206 -8.70 7.47 62.52
CA LYS A 206 -9.91 7.01 63.21
C LYS A 206 -9.71 5.70 63.98
N LYS A 207 -8.96 4.75 63.40
CA LYS A 207 -8.72 3.43 64.02
C LYS A 207 -7.47 3.38 64.91
N GLN A 208 -6.71 4.48 65.01
CA GLN A 208 -5.47 4.59 65.77
C GLN A 208 -4.42 3.51 65.40
N THR A 209 -4.54 2.98 64.19
CA THR A 209 -3.72 1.90 63.62
C THR A 209 -3.50 2.22 62.14
N LEU A 210 -2.31 1.94 61.60
CA LEU A 210 -1.99 2.23 60.20
C LEU A 210 -2.78 1.30 59.28
N MET A 211 -3.62 1.88 58.45
CA MET A 211 -4.51 1.20 57.51
C MET A 211 -4.04 1.46 56.09
N LEU A 212 -3.93 0.41 55.30
CA LEU A 212 -3.45 0.42 53.92
C LEU A 212 -4.60 0.09 52.97
N ARG A 213 -4.70 0.87 51.88
CA ARG A 213 -5.66 0.63 50.81
C ARG A 213 -5.07 -0.36 49.82
N GLU A 214 -5.65 -1.56 49.74
CA GLU A 214 -5.32 -2.49 48.66
C GLU A 214 -6.26 -2.22 47.48
N TYR A 215 -5.65 -1.79 46.37
CA TYR A 215 -6.34 -1.66 45.10
C TYR A 215 -6.21 -2.98 44.36
N GLN A 216 -7.32 -3.57 43.94
CA GLN A 216 -7.25 -4.69 43.00
C GLN A 216 -6.66 -4.13 41.70
N LYS A 217 -5.65 -4.80 41.15
CA LYS A 217 -5.30 -4.61 39.73
C LYS A 217 -6.41 -5.27 38.91
N VAL A 218 -7.58 -4.64 38.86
CA VAL A 218 -8.60 -5.01 37.89
C VAL A 218 -7.93 -4.88 36.53
N GLN A 219 -7.84 -6.00 35.80
CA GLN A 219 -7.37 -5.96 34.42
C GLN A 219 -8.32 -5.04 33.69
N VAL A 220 -7.81 -3.88 33.28
CA VAL A 220 -8.56 -2.95 32.46
C VAL A 220 -9.05 -3.74 31.25
N PRO A 221 -10.36 -3.80 30.99
CA PRO A 221 -10.87 -4.54 29.84
C PRO A 221 -10.23 -3.94 28.59
N LYS A 222 -9.48 -4.77 27.86
CA LYS A 222 -8.87 -4.37 26.59
C LYS A 222 -9.99 -4.05 25.60
N THR A 223 -9.92 -2.91 24.94
CA THR A 223 -10.83 -2.59 23.85
C THR A 223 -10.37 -3.35 22.60
N VAL A 224 -11.34 -3.94 21.90
CA VAL A 224 -11.13 -4.54 20.59
C VAL A 224 -11.68 -3.62 19.52
N TYR A 225 -10.84 -3.25 18.56
CA TYR A 225 -11.19 -2.44 17.41
C TYR A 225 -11.35 -3.33 16.18
N ILE A 226 -12.50 -3.27 15.55
CA ILE A 226 -12.82 -4.08 14.38
C ILE A 226 -13.20 -3.18 13.21
N PHE A 227 -12.49 -3.27 12.10
CA PHE A 227 -12.90 -2.62 10.86
C PHE A 227 -13.77 -3.55 10.02
N TYR A 228 -15.00 -3.14 9.74
CA TYR A 228 -15.93 -3.88 8.90
C TYR A 228 -15.97 -3.28 7.49
N GLY A 229 -15.14 -3.83 6.61
CA GLY A 229 -14.83 -3.28 5.28
C GLY A 229 -15.88 -3.51 4.19
N ILE A 230 -17.13 -3.10 4.42
CA ILE A 230 -18.21 -3.24 3.43
C ILE A 230 -18.01 -2.33 2.22
N LYS A 231 -18.48 -2.77 1.06
CA LYS A 231 -18.50 -1.97 -0.19
C LYS A 231 -19.38 -0.72 -0.03
N SER A 232 -18.74 0.42 0.20
CA SER A 232 -19.34 1.75 0.30
C SER A 232 -18.42 2.80 -0.36
N PHE A 233 -18.98 3.98 -0.66
CA PHE A 233 -18.23 5.15 -1.09
C PHE A 233 -17.25 5.65 -0.01
N TYR A 234 -17.60 5.51 1.26
CA TYR A 234 -16.80 5.99 2.39
C TYR A 234 -15.68 5.03 2.82
N PHE A 235 -15.52 3.89 2.15
CA PHE A 235 -14.59 2.83 2.55
C PHE A 235 -13.16 3.32 2.80
N GLU A 236 -12.56 4.02 1.83
CA GLU A 236 -11.17 4.47 1.95
C GLU A 236 -11.01 5.51 3.06
N LYS A 237 -12.00 6.40 3.25
CA LYS A 237 -11.99 7.37 4.34
C LYS A 237 -12.13 6.69 5.70
N SER A 238 -13.07 5.77 5.88
CA SER A 238 -13.21 5.02 7.15
C SER A 238 -11.97 4.18 7.46
N LEU A 239 -11.36 3.58 6.45
CA LEU A 239 -10.09 2.85 6.61
C LEU A 239 -8.96 3.81 7.03
N GLN A 240 -8.97 5.04 6.53
CA GLN A 240 -8.04 6.11 6.92
C GLN A 240 -8.10 6.42 8.42
N TYR A 241 -9.32 6.59 8.95
CA TYR A 241 -9.56 6.77 10.39
C TYR A 241 -9.05 5.57 11.17
N PHE A 242 -9.45 4.36 10.76
CA PHE A 242 -9.07 3.13 11.44
C PHE A 242 -7.54 2.94 11.47
N TYR A 243 -6.85 3.22 10.36
CA TYR A 243 -5.39 3.16 10.29
C TYR A 243 -4.72 4.22 11.17
N THR A 244 -5.29 5.43 11.23
CA THR A 244 -4.78 6.49 12.11
C THR A 244 -4.91 6.08 13.58
N LEU A 245 -6.02 5.45 13.98
CA LEU A 245 -6.19 4.90 15.32
C LEU A 245 -5.16 3.82 15.63
N PHE A 246 -4.96 2.86 14.72
CA PHE A 246 -3.95 1.82 14.85
C PHE A 246 -2.54 2.39 15.04
N LYS A 247 -2.19 3.43 14.28
CA LYS A 247 -0.87 4.08 14.33
C LYS A 247 -0.64 4.85 15.64
N GLU A 248 -1.67 5.49 16.16
CA GLU A 248 -1.63 6.25 17.42
C GLU A 248 -1.70 5.34 18.66
N ASP A 249 -2.28 4.14 18.56
CA ASP A 249 -2.52 3.24 19.69
C ASP A 249 -1.27 2.46 20.15
N ARG A 250 -0.09 3.07 20.10
CA ARG A 250 1.19 2.43 20.48
C ARG A 250 1.31 2.08 21.95
N LEU A 251 0.40 2.53 22.81
CA LEU A 251 0.51 2.45 24.27
C LEU A 251 -0.63 1.66 24.96
N SER A 252 -1.75 1.35 24.29
CA SER A 252 -2.97 0.91 24.99
C SER A 252 -3.28 -0.59 24.95
N ASP A 253 -2.40 -1.43 24.36
CA ASP A 253 -2.57 -2.90 24.32
C ASP A 253 -3.92 -3.35 23.71
N SER A 254 -4.51 -2.53 22.84
CA SER A 254 -5.77 -2.82 22.15
C SER A 254 -5.54 -3.79 21.00
N ASN A 255 -6.56 -4.60 20.69
CA ASN A 255 -6.50 -5.55 19.59
C ASN A 255 -7.23 -4.99 18.37
N PHE A 256 -6.57 -5.01 17.21
CA PHE A 256 -7.15 -4.54 15.95
C PHE A 256 -7.44 -5.74 15.04
N TYR A 257 -8.60 -5.73 14.39
CA TYR A 257 -9.03 -6.74 13.42
C TYR A 257 -9.53 -6.05 12.15
N LEU A 258 -9.22 -6.64 10.99
CA LEU A 258 -9.67 -6.21 9.69
C LEU A 258 -10.58 -7.28 9.09
N LEU A 259 -11.82 -6.92 8.76
CA LEU A 259 -12.72 -7.77 7.97
C LEU A 259 -12.92 -7.14 6.60
N GLY A 260 -12.58 -7.89 5.56
CA GLY A 260 -12.67 -7.45 4.18
C GLY A 260 -12.15 -8.51 3.23
N GLU A 261 -12.05 -8.16 1.96
CA GLU A 261 -11.51 -9.06 0.95
C GLU A 261 -9.96 -9.04 1.01
N GLN A 262 -9.33 -10.19 0.76
CA GLN A 262 -7.87 -10.39 0.78
C GLN A 262 -7.17 -10.26 2.15
N VAL A 263 -7.93 -10.28 3.25
CA VAL A 263 -7.36 -10.36 4.60
C VAL A 263 -7.97 -11.54 5.34
N ASP A 264 -7.12 -12.43 5.85
CA ASP A 264 -7.54 -13.46 6.79
C ASP A 264 -7.96 -12.72 8.05
N GLN A 265 -9.24 -12.81 8.43
CA GLN A 265 -9.95 -12.09 9.49
C GLN A 265 -9.31 -12.23 10.88
N THR A 266 -8.04 -11.89 10.99
CA THR A 266 -7.11 -12.22 12.07
C THR A 266 -6.64 -10.92 12.67
N LYS A 267 -6.06 -11.03 13.86
CA LYS A 267 -5.51 -9.88 14.57
C LYS A 267 -4.43 -9.24 13.71
N VAL A 268 -4.56 -7.93 13.47
CA VAL A 268 -3.60 -7.13 12.73
C VAL A 268 -2.28 -7.14 13.49
N THR A 269 -1.24 -7.68 12.86
CA THR A 269 0.11 -7.73 13.43
C THR A 269 1.07 -6.78 12.72
N SER A 270 0.77 -6.40 11.48
CA SER A 270 1.60 -5.54 10.65
C SER A 270 0.78 -4.43 9.98
N PRO A 271 1.33 -3.22 9.79
CA PRO A 271 0.69 -2.18 8.99
C PRO A 271 0.35 -2.62 7.56
N ASN A 272 1.07 -3.60 7.01
CA ASN A 272 0.90 -4.05 5.63
C ASN A 272 -0.52 -4.57 5.33
N ASP A 273 -1.24 -5.06 6.33
CA ASP A 273 -2.60 -5.58 6.18
C ASP A 273 -3.58 -4.49 5.69
N PHE A 274 -3.34 -3.23 6.08
CA PHE A 274 -4.10 -2.08 5.62
C PHE A 274 -3.86 -1.74 4.14
N ALA A 275 -2.69 -2.09 3.58
CA ALA A 275 -2.45 -1.96 2.14
C ALA A 275 -3.17 -3.05 1.34
N LYS A 276 -3.39 -4.24 1.93
CA LYS A 276 -3.95 -5.42 1.26
C LYS A 276 -5.48 -5.44 1.24
N ILE A 277 -6.13 -4.95 2.31
CA ILE A 277 -7.59 -5.03 2.45
C ILE A 277 -8.33 -4.41 1.27
N LYS A 278 -9.34 -5.11 0.76
CA LYS A 278 -10.27 -4.58 -0.24
C LYS A 278 -11.70 -4.58 0.27
N LYS A 279 -12.49 -3.67 -0.32
CA LYS A 279 -13.93 -3.53 -0.03
C LYS A 279 -14.67 -4.79 -0.44
N ALA A 280 -15.38 -5.42 0.51
CA ALA A 280 -16.10 -6.66 0.26
C ALA A 280 -17.62 -6.42 0.21
N ALA A 281 -18.33 -7.18 -0.62
CA ALA A 281 -19.80 -7.22 -0.58
C ALA A 281 -20.32 -7.96 0.67
N ASP A 282 -19.49 -8.85 1.20
CA ASP A 282 -19.65 -9.53 2.47
C ASP A 282 -18.26 -9.66 3.14
N PRO A 283 -17.93 -8.78 4.09
CA PRO A 283 -16.67 -8.84 4.84
C PRO A 283 -16.48 -10.12 5.68
N GLY A 284 -17.55 -10.91 5.84
CA GLY A 284 -17.57 -12.16 6.59
C GLY A 284 -18.02 -11.99 8.05
N ALA A 285 -17.95 -13.09 8.79
CA ALA A 285 -18.40 -13.17 10.18
C ALA A 285 -17.33 -12.68 11.14
N PHE A 286 -17.75 -12.13 12.29
CA PHE A 286 -16.84 -11.75 13.35
C PHE A 286 -16.22 -12.99 14.00
N LEU A 287 -14.91 -12.98 14.22
CA LEU A 287 -14.31 -13.82 15.26
C LEU A 287 -14.79 -13.26 16.61
N ILE A 288 -15.41 -14.10 17.43
CA ILE A 288 -15.92 -13.70 18.75
C ILE A 288 -14.70 -13.42 19.64
N PRO A 289 -14.40 -12.16 19.97
CA PRO A 289 -13.29 -11.83 20.86
C PRO A 289 -13.67 -12.26 22.29
N GLU A 290 -12.68 -12.58 23.14
CA GLU A 290 -12.94 -12.87 24.55
C GLU A 290 -13.24 -11.58 25.34
N GLU A 291 -12.85 -10.44 24.79
CA GLU A 291 -12.97 -9.13 25.42
C GLU A 291 -14.41 -8.63 25.51
N LYS A 292 -14.68 -7.86 26.57
CA LYS A 292 -16.00 -7.27 26.84
C LYS A 292 -16.29 -6.01 26.04
N ASN A 293 -15.26 -5.23 25.71
CA ASN A 293 -15.41 -3.92 25.09
C ASN A 293 -15.02 -4.00 23.62
N ILE A 294 -16.00 -3.79 22.73
CA ILE A 294 -15.81 -3.94 21.28
C ILE A 294 -16.28 -2.67 20.58
N ILE A 295 -15.41 -2.06 19.78
CA ILE A 295 -15.72 -0.94 18.90
C ILE A 295 -15.57 -1.40 17.46
N ILE A 296 -16.67 -1.36 16.71
CA ILE A 296 -16.73 -1.72 15.30
C ILE A 296 -16.80 -0.44 14.49
N ILE A 297 -15.82 -0.21 13.62
CA ILE A 297 -15.79 0.90 12.68
C ILE A 297 -16.20 0.39 11.31
N THR A 298 -17.25 0.97 10.75
CA THR A 298 -17.79 0.59 9.43
C THR A 298 -17.90 1.83 8.53
N PRO A 299 -17.76 1.69 7.20
CA PRO A 299 -18.12 2.75 6.27
C PRO A 299 -19.57 3.18 6.38
N GLU A 300 -20.50 2.22 6.39
CA GLU A 300 -21.95 2.44 6.44
C GLU A 300 -22.62 1.34 7.26
N ARG A 301 -23.76 1.69 7.90
CA ARG A 301 -24.62 0.70 8.56
C ARG A 301 -25.50 0.03 7.53
N THR A 302 -25.45 -1.31 7.49
CA THR A 302 -26.26 -2.10 6.56
C THR A 302 -27.02 -3.20 7.29
N ALA A 303 -28.11 -3.68 6.68
CA ALA A 303 -28.87 -4.80 7.23
C ALA A 303 -28.02 -6.06 7.43
N LYS A 304 -26.95 -6.24 6.64
CA LYS A 304 -25.99 -7.34 6.79
C LYS A 304 -25.15 -7.19 8.06
N LEU A 305 -24.64 -5.98 8.33
CA LEU A 305 -23.93 -5.70 9.58
C LEU A 305 -24.83 -5.99 10.77
N ASN A 306 -26.09 -5.55 10.76
CA ASN A 306 -27.04 -5.81 11.84
C ASN A 306 -27.27 -7.31 12.09
N LYS A 307 -27.25 -8.14 11.04
CA LYS A 307 -27.28 -9.60 11.19
C LYS A 307 -25.98 -10.15 11.78
N ALA A 308 -24.82 -9.66 11.32
CA ALA A 308 -23.52 -10.07 11.84
C ALA A 308 -23.35 -9.70 13.33
N LEU A 309 -23.95 -8.61 13.80
CA LEU A 309 -23.92 -8.20 15.20
C LEU A 309 -24.67 -9.16 16.14
N GLN A 310 -25.60 -9.98 15.63
CA GLN A 310 -26.36 -10.94 16.45
C GLN A 310 -25.49 -12.08 17.01
N VAL A 311 -24.25 -12.21 16.53
CA VAL A 311 -23.29 -13.23 16.98
C VAL A 311 -22.67 -12.88 18.34
N PHE A 312 -22.66 -11.60 18.73
CA PHE A 312 -22.07 -11.17 20.00
C PHE A 312 -22.96 -11.51 21.19
N SER A 313 -22.33 -11.87 22.30
CA SER A 313 -23.03 -12.23 23.54
C SER A 313 -23.65 -10.99 24.20
N GLU A 314 -24.77 -11.15 24.92
CA GLU A 314 -25.37 -10.08 25.74
C GLU A 314 -24.39 -9.51 26.80
N LYS A 315 -23.32 -10.23 27.13
CA LYS A 315 -22.29 -9.80 28.08
C LYS A 315 -21.25 -8.86 27.47
N GLN A 316 -21.21 -8.72 26.14
CA GLN A 316 -20.26 -7.87 25.42
C GLN A 316 -20.90 -6.51 25.14
N GLN A 317 -20.19 -5.43 25.47
CA GLN A 317 -20.59 -4.08 25.14
C GLN A 317 -20.03 -3.75 23.74
N VAL A 318 -20.90 -3.80 22.74
CA VAL A 318 -20.57 -3.54 21.34
C VAL A 318 -21.05 -2.16 20.93
N CYS A 319 -20.13 -1.31 20.49
CA CYS A 319 -20.42 -0.02 19.88
C CYS A 319 -20.09 -0.08 18.38
N VAL A 320 -20.97 0.46 17.54
CA VAL A 320 -20.76 0.53 16.09
C VAL A 320 -20.71 2.01 15.70
N ILE A 321 -19.60 2.43 15.12
CA ILE A 321 -19.39 3.80 14.66
C ILE A 321 -19.30 3.76 13.14
N ASP A 322 -20.22 4.45 12.45
CA ASP A 322 -20.14 4.60 11.01
C ASP A 322 -19.36 5.86 10.57
N PHE A 323 -19.15 6.04 9.27
CA PHE A 323 -18.40 7.20 8.78
C PHE A 323 -19.03 8.55 9.18
N GLN A 324 -20.36 8.65 9.15
CA GLN A 324 -21.05 9.91 9.45
C GLN A 324 -20.94 10.26 10.93
N GLU A 325 -21.07 9.26 11.80
CA GLU A 325 -20.85 9.40 13.24
C GLU A 325 -19.39 9.77 13.54
N MET A 326 -18.41 9.13 12.87
CA MET A 326 -16.99 9.50 12.99
C MET A 326 -16.75 10.96 12.58
N GLU A 327 -17.30 11.41 11.46
CA GLU A 327 -17.14 12.78 10.99
C GLU A 327 -17.71 13.78 12.02
N LYS A 328 -18.90 13.50 12.56
CA LYS A 328 -19.58 14.38 13.51
C LYS A 328 -18.92 14.42 14.89
N GLU A 329 -18.62 13.27 15.46
CA GLU A 329 -18.08 13.17 16.82
C GLU A 329 -16.58 13.44 16.87
N LEU A 330 -15.81 12.89 15.94
CA LEU A 330 -14.35 12.93 15.98
C LEU A 330 -13.77 14.16 15.28
N MET A 331 -14.39 14.68 14.21
CA MET A 331 -13.85 15.84 13.47
C MET A 331 -14.45 17.19 13.88
N GLY A 332 -15.67 17.21 14.43
CA GLY A 332 -16.29 18.44 14.92
C GLY A 332 -16.52 19.47 13.81
N GLU A 333 -17.22 19.07 12.75
CA GLU A 333 -17.96 19.99 11.88
C GLU A 333 -19.42 20.13 12.33
#